data_AF-A0A2G9S439-F1
#
_entry.id   AF-A0A2G9S439-F1
#
_cell.length_a   1.000
_cell.length_b   1.000
_cell.length_c   1.000
_cell.angle_alpha   90.00
_cell.angle_beta   90.00
_cell.angle_gamma   90.00
#
_symmetry.space_group_name_H-M   'P 1'
#
loop_
_entity.id
_entity.type
_entity.pdbx_description
1 polymer ?
#
loop_
_entity_poly.entity_id
_entity_poly.type
_entity_poly.pdbx_seq_one_letter_code
_entity_poly.pdbx_strand_id
1 'polypeptide(L)'
;MKPGKRISVGSRGLCLAILCLPCSGLLYSIPLQRPEDCSLQQYYDPGKLSCVQCPDTQRPSQDGLSCECLPGYKLGSKNDPVITCHKCLDRMGVTTDGWDCIKCPGALTASGTCQCSPGNILVERYVNGTPLHEAECIDCDGSESLTAPDKLGLRCERCPQTIISWTNSCSCYQPNTMAGGICFNAAGGHILSRVISTIRYAQLGVLLRSEWLSIHLQAAAAACLLYSNHTACQALGNMCVMNMNSLSLQSADACGLFRYIFTNTAARGVVHSISYWRTNVPWLFYDDQPGLAVRVLTASPFPENFSFKWGEQVQNTKLAFLAALYDVRGKFIAWRSLQGGLLQLCPDTSKRLNAAYDFGTTYDQNCELSVSKILHDFPEPVFYDVYLSYRGSDSQQNIWPVPVLNLNLQYNDQFVNLGNNVNNWLLTRRIFLVDTLSGRENTLSSPPRVIRIASKITISISLVPGTHKGTVYPPLMTVEYTDIQVQNPESQTVKVFFSVQYEMNQADSVTQTDVALGVLGGLAVLWSLLKTAAWKRRIGSQVIDLQVRCRLPKIRRTT
;
A
#
# COMPACT_ATOMS: atom_id res chain seq x y z
N MET A 1 72.51 -30.58 -42.62
CA MET A 1 71.66 -29.99 -43.68
C MET A 1 70.29 -29.66 -43.08
N LYS A 2 69.75 -28.46 -43.33
CA LYS A 2 68.34 -28.09 -43.05
C LYS A 2 67.38 -29.06 -43.79
N PRO A 3 66.04 -28.98 -43.59
CA PRO A 3 65.22 -29.06 -42.38
C PRO A 3 64.02 -30.05 -42.58
N GLY A 4 63.19 -30.30 -41.56
CA GLY A 4 61.94 -31.04 -41.78
C GLY A 4 60.95 -31.04 -40.62
N LYS A 5 59.79 -30.41 -40.87
CA LYS A 5 58.48 -30.49 -40.18
C LYS A 5 58.29 -29.76 -38.84
N ARG A 6 57.66 -28.58 -38.97
CA ARG A 6 56.77 -27.98 -37.95
C ARG A 6 55.51 -28.84 -37.81
N ILE A 7 55.14 -29.15 -36.58
CA ILE A 7 53.79 -29.59 -36.21
C ILE A 7 53.11 -28.39 -35.56
N SER A 8 51.97 -27.95 -36.11
CA SER A 8 51.15 -26.88 -35.58
C SER A 8 50.32 -27.39 -34.39
N VAL A 9 50.51 -26.79 -33.21
CA VAL A 9 49.58 -26.95 -32.09
C VAL A 9 48.44 -25.96 -32.29
N GLY A 10 47.29 -26.46 -32.73
CA GLY A 10 46.05 -25.70 -32.78
C GLY A 10 45.54 -25.45 -31.37
N SER A 11 45.65 -24.21 -30.88
CA SER A 11 44.94 -23.77 -29.68
C SER A 11 43.45 -23.72 -29.99
N ARG A 12 42.72 -24.76 -29.55
CA ARG A 12 41.27 -24.69 -29.43
C ARG A 12 40.94 -23.76 -28.25
N GLY A 13 40.72 -22.49 -28.57
CA GLY A 13 40.07 -21.55 -27.67
C GLY A 13 38.64 -22.01 -27.43
N LEU A 14 38.40 -22.56 -26.24
CA LEU A 14 37.06 -22.82 -25.74
C LEU A 14 36.42 -21.45 -25.47
N CYS A 15 35.65 -20.93 -26.43
CA CYS A 15 34.76 -19.80 -26.17
C CYS A 15 33.66 -20.29 -25.23
N LEU A 16 33.84 -20.07 -23.93
CA LEU A 16 32.74 -20.07 -22.98
C LEU A 16 31.84 -18.89 -23.39
N ALA A 17 30.79 -19.18 -24.15
CA ALA A 17 29.66 -18.28 -24.29
C ALA A 17 29.02 -18.19 -22.90
N ILE A 18 29.46 -17.21 -22.12
CA ILE A 18 28.70 -16.70 -20.99
C ILE A 18 27.41 -16.19 -21.62
N LEU A 19 26.36 -17.01 -21.55
CA LEU A 19 24.99 -16.54 -21.61
C LEU A 19 24.91 -15.47 -20.53
N CYS A 20 25.03 -14.20 -20.94
CA CYS A 20 24.50 -13.08 -20.20
C CYS A 20 23.01 -13.37 -20.04
N LEU A 21 22.65 -14.07 -18.96
CA LEU A 21 21.34 -13.95 -18.37
C LEU A 21 21.08 -12.44 -18.31
N PRO A 22 20.02 -11.93 -18.96
CA PRO A 22 19.72 -10.51 -18.87
C PRO A 22 19.66 -10.20 -17.38
N CYS A 23 20.49 -9.26 -16.95
CA CYS A 23 20.39 -8.65 -15.64
C CYS A 23 18.94 -8.19 -15.56
N SER A 24 18.12 -8.97 -14.85
CA SER A 24 16.69 -8.71 -14.75
C SER A 24 16.59 -7.55 -13.78
N GLY A 25 16.68 -6.33 -14.33
CA GLY A 25 16.28 -5.15 -13.59
C GLY A 25 14.89 -5.44 -13.02
N LEU A 26 14.70 -5.13 -11.73
CA LEU A 26 13.41 -5.25 -11.08
C LEU A 26 12.42 -4.35 -11.82
N LEU A 27 11.64 -4.95 -12.73
CA LEU A 27 10.62 -4.23 -13.48
C LEU A 27 9.33 -4.29 -12.67
N TYR A 28 9.02 -3.23 -11.94
CA TYR A 28 7.80 -3.12 -11.13
C TYR A 28 6.54 -2.77 -11.95
N SER A 29 6.55 -3.09 -13.24
CA SER A 29 5.46 -2.84 -14.18
C SER A 29 4.36 -3.88 -13.99
N ILE A 30 3.21 -3.48 -13.48
CA ILE A 30 2.07 -4.37 -13.27
C ILE A 30 0.92 -3.95 -14.19
N PRO A 31 0.27 -4.87 -14.91
CA PRO A 31 -0.96 -4.57 -15.65
C PRO A 31 -2.04 -3.96 -14.76
N LEU A 32 -2.63 -2.84 -15.19
CA LEU A 32 -3.79 -2.30 -14.48
C LEU A 32 -5.04 -3.08 -14.89
N GLN A 33 -5.65 -3.74 -13.92
CA GLN A 33 -7.00 -4.28 -14.01
C GLN A 33 -7.81 -3.78 -12.82
N ARG A 34 -9.05 -3.39 -13.05
CA ARG A 34 -10.01 -2.99 -12.03
C ARG A 34 -11.17 -3.99 -11.98
N PRO A 35 -11.96 -3.99 -10.91
CA PRO A 35 -13.17 -4.81 -10.84
C PRO A 35 -14.10 -4.63 -12.04
N GLU A 36 -14.20 -3.42 -12.59
CA GLU A 36 -15.04 -3.11 -13.75
C GLU A 36 -14.48 -3.66 -15.07
N ASP A 37 -13.19 -3.96 -15.13
CA ASP A 37 -12.52 -4.50 -16.32
C ASP A 37 -12.67 -6.04 -16.40
N CYS A 38 -13.14 -6.69 -15.33
CA CYS A 38 -13.34 -8.14 -15.28
C CYS A 38 -14.60 -8.56 -16.04
N SER A 39 -14.53 -9.68 -16.76
CA SER A 39 -15.69 -10.23 -17.46
C SER A 39 -16.75 -10.77 -16.49
N LEU A 40 -17.97 -11.07 -16.99
CA LEU A 40 -19.06 -11.65 -16.19
C LEU A 40 -18.74 -13.01 -15.55
N GLN A 41 -17.65 -13.67 -15.98
CA GLN A 41 -17.15 -14.93 -15.42
C GLN A 41 -15.81 -14.76 -14.69
N GLN A 42 -15.39 -13.53 -14.42
CA GLN A 42 -14.15 -13.23 -13.72
C GLN A 42 -14.43 -12.45 -12.45
N TYR A 43 -13.61 -12.69 -11.43
CA TYR A 43 -13.56 -11.86 -10.24
C TYR A 43 -12.22 -11.14 -10.17
N TYR A 44 -12.19 -10.01 -9.48
CA TYR A 44 -10.98 -9.26 -9.22
C TYR A 44 -10.30 -9.78 -7.96
N ASP A 45 -9.05 -10.24 -8.06
CA ASP A 45 -8.23 -10.65 -6.91
C ASP A 45 -7.34 -9.46 -6.47
N PRO A 46 -7.65 -8.78 -5.35
CA PRO A 46 -6.85 -7.65 -4.86
C PRO A 46 -5.44 -8.07 -4.40
N GLY A 47 -5.24 -9.35 -4.08
CA GLY A 47 -3.93 -9.87 -3.71
C GLY A 47 -2.98 -10.00 -4.89
N LYS A 48 -3.51 -10.10 -6.11
CA LYS A 48 -2.77 -10.17 -7.37
C LYS A 48 -2.95 -8.95 -8.26
N LEU A 49 -3.90 -8.07 -7.94
CA LEU A 49 -4.30 -6.93 -8.78
C LEU A 49 -4.71 -7.34 -10.20
N SER A 50 -5.39 -8.48 -10.33
CA SER A 50 -5.77 -9.05 -11.63
C SER A 50 -7.13 -9.73 -11.60
N CYS A 51 -7.80 -9.78 -12.75
CA CYS A 51 -8.99 -10.58 -12.97
C CYS A 51 -8.61 -12.06 -13.07
N VAL A 52 -9.32 -12.89 -12.32
CA VAL A 52 -9.13 -14.35 -12.27
C VAL A 52 -10.44 -14.99 -12.71
N GLN A 53 -10.33 -15.99 -13.60
CA GLN A 53 -11.48 -16.71 -14.15
C GLN A 53 -12.15 -17.56 -13.07
N CYS A 54 -13.46 -17.40 -12.91
CA CYS A 54 -14.28 -18.35 -12.18
C CYS A 54 -14.49 -19.61 -13.04
N PRO A 55 -14.41 -20.81 -12.45
CA PRO A 55 -14.79 -22.06 -13.11
C PRO A 55 -16.25 -22.03 -13.63
N ASP A 56 -16.57 -22.81 -14.67
CA ASP A 56 -17.88 -22.77 -15.38
C ASP A 56 -19.12 -22.95 -14.48
N THR A 57 -18.97 -23.61 -13.33
CA THR A 57 -20.06 -23.88 -12.38
C THR A 57 -20.20 -22.79 -11.31
N GLN A 58 -19.43 -21.71 -11.44
CA GLN A 58 -19.36 -20.60 -10.51
C GLN A 58 -19.66 -19.29 -11.23
N ARG A 59 -20.00 -18.29 -10.44
CA ARG A 59 -20.10 -16.91 -10.87
C ARG A 59 -19.30 -16.02 -9.93
N PRO A 60 -18.90 -14.83 -10.36
CA PRO A 60 -18.36 -13.83 -9.46
C PRO A 60 -19.37 -13.49 -8.36
N SER A 61 -18.87 -13.24 -7.14
CA SER A 61 -19.67 -12.76 -6.02
C SER A 61 -20.28 -11.39 -6.33
N GLN A 62 -21.30 -10.98 -5.58
CA GLN A 62 -21.97 -9.69 -5.78
C GLN A 62 -21.01 -8.48 -5.74
N ASP A 63 -19.94 -8.56 -4.94
CA ASP A 63 -18.90 -7.54 -4.87
C ASP A 63 -17.80 -7.70 -5.93
N GLY A 64 -17.84 -8.78 -6.73
CA GLY A 64 -16.88 -9.06 -7.79
C GLY A 64 -15.48 -9.42 -7.30
N LEU A 65 -15.30 -9.75 -6.01
CA LEU A 65 -13.99 -9.98 -5.39
C LEU A 65 -13.68 -11.46 -5.09
N SER A 66 -14.62 -12.36 -5.37
CA SER A 66 -14.46 -13.80 -5.19
C SER A 66 -15.36 -14.57 -6.17
N CYS A 67 -15.21 -15.90 -6.24
CA CYS A 67 -16.16 -16.77 -6.94
C CYS A 67 -17.11 -17.44 -5.94
N GLU A 68 -18.38 -17.50 -6.30
CA GLU A 68 -19.44 -18.23 -5.59
C GLU A 68 -20.08 -19.26 -6.53
N CYS A 69 -20.61 -20.36 -5.99
CA CYS A 69 -21.38 -21.30 -6.79
C CYS A 69 -22.67 -20.65 -7.32
N LEU A 70 -23.14 -21.08 -8.50
CA LEU A 70 -24.42 -20.64 -9.05
C LEU A 70 -25.60 -21.03 -8.12
N PRO A 71 -26.73 -20.30 -8.12
CA PRO A 71 -27.91 -20.68 -7.34
C PRO A 71 -28.36 -22.10 -7.67
N GLY A 72 -28.62 -22.90 -6.63
CA GLY A 72 -28.93 -24.33 -6.79
C GLY A 72 -27.70 -25.21 -7.06
N TYR A 73 -26.47 -24.69 -6.99
CA TYR A 73 -25.24 -25.48 -7.07
C TYR A 73 -24.56 -25.52 -5.71
N LYS A 74 -24.17 -26.73 -5.31
CA LYS A 74 -23.37 -27.01 -4.12
C LYS A 74 -21.88 -27.09 -4.45
N LEU A 75 -21.01 -26.94 -3.46
CA LEU A 75 -19.58 -27.16 -3.51
C LEU A 75 -19.25 -28.65 -3.76
N GLY A 76 -18.25 -28.90 -4.59
CA GLY A 76 -17.68 -30.21 -4.90
C GLY A 76 -16.64 -30.64 -3.86
N SER A 77 -16.20 -31.90 -3.95
CA SER A 77 -15.51 -32.69 -2.89
C SER A 77 -14.50 -31.95 -1.99
N LYS A 78 -14.49 -32.30 -0.70
CA LYS A 78 -13.71 -31.70 0.40
C LYS A 78 -12.18 -31.72 0.27
N ASN A 79 -11.62 -32.50 -0.67
CA ASN A 79 -10.17 -32.76 -0.74
C ASN A 79 -9.49 -32.14 -1.97
N ASP A 80 -10.23 -31.38 -2.78
CA ASP A 80 -9.67 -30.73 -3.96
C ASP A 80 -9.26 -29.28 -3.61
N PRO A 81 -8.02 -28.84 -3.86
CA PRO A 81 -7.62 -27.44 -3.66
C PRO A 81 -8.34 -26.46 -4.59
N VAL A 82 -9.08 -26.96 -5.59
CA VAL A 82 -9.90 -26.17 -6.51
C VAL A 82 -11.38 -26.30 -6.14
N ILE A 83 -12.03 -25.19 -5.81
CA ILE A 83 -13.47 -25.16 -5.59
C ILE A 83 -14.16 -25.59 -6.90
N THR A 84 -14.92 -26.68 -6.86
CA THR A 84 -15.80 -27.15 -7.94
C THR A 84 -17.26 -27.00 -7.48
N CYS A 85 -18.25 -26.91 -8.38
CA CYS A 85 -19.66 -26.88 -7.95
C CYS A 85 -20.54 -27.87 -8.75
N HIS A 86 -21.58 -28.41 -8.12
CA HIS A 86 -22.51 -29.41 -8.70
C HIS A 86 -23.96 -28.99 -8.50
N LYS A 87 -24.83 -29.22 -9.49
CA LYS A 87 -26.25 -28.81 -9.45
C LYS A 87 -27.11 -29.71 -8.56
N CYS A 88 -28.03 -29.09 -7.81
CA CYS A 88 -29.09 -29.73 -7.03
C CYS A 88 -30.32 -30.10 -7.88
N LEU A 89 -31.06 -31.12 -7.45
CA LEU A 89 -32.31 -31.57 -8.09
C LEU A 89 -33.45 -30.55 -7.89
N ASP A 90 -34.46 -30.59 -8.77
CA ASP A 90 -35.60 -29.66 -8.73
C ASP A 90 -36.37 -29.75 -7.39
N ARG A 91 -36.71 -28.59 -6.80
CA ARG A 91 -37.35 -28.40 -5.47
C ARG A 91 -36.48 -28.71 -4.25
N MET A 92 -35.18 -28.95 -4.42
CA MET A 92 -34.22 -28.96 -3.33
C MET A 92 -33.47 -27.63 -3.26
N GLY A 93 -33.23 -27.15 -2.04
CA GLY A 93 -32.36 -26.02 -1.77
C GLY A 93 -30.92 -26.48 -1.55
N VAL A 94 -29.98 -25.60 -1.86
CA VAL A 94 -28.60 -25.76 -1.38
C VAL A 94 -28.61 -25.49 0.11
N THR A 95 -27.94 -26.35 0.87
CA THR A 95 -27.71 -26.13 2.29
C THR A 95 -26.97 -24.80 2.50
N THR A 96 -27.18 -24.17 3.63
CA THR A 96 -26.53 -22.91 4.03
C THR A 96 -25.00 -22.97 4.06
N ASP A 97 -24.44 -24.15 4.32
CA ASP A 97 -22.99 -24.40 4.21
C ASP A 97 -22.50 -24.49 2.75
N GLY A 98 -23.41 -24.58 1.78
CA GLY A 98 -23.14 -24.68 0.37
C GLY A 98 -22.75 -26.08 -0.12
N TRP A 99 -22.75 -27.14 0.72
CA TRP A 99 -22.13 -28.44 0.36
C TRP A 99 -23.10 -29.55 -0.07
N ASP A 100 -24.39 -29.47 0.32
CA ASP A 100 -25.40 -30.49 0.00
C ASP A 100 -26.70 -29.87 -0.52
N CYS A 101 -27.57 -30.74 -1.03
CA CYS A 101 -28.90 -30.38 -1.49
C CYS A 101 -29.93 -30.99 -0.54
N ILE A 102 -30.94 -30.23 -0.14
CA ILE A 102 -31.93 -30.65 0.86
C ILE A 102 -33.35 -30.18 0.48
N LYS A 103 -34.38 -30.91 0.93
CA LYS A 103 -35.77 -30.42 0.81
C LYS A 103 -36.03 -29.33 1.85
N CYS A 104 -36.66 -28.23 1.45
CA CYS A 104 -37.01 -27.16 2.38
C CYS A 104 -38.45 -27.34 2.92
N PRO A 105 -38.70 -27.05 4.21
CA PRO A 105 -40.03 -27.11 4.83
C PRO A 105 -40.98 -26.00 4.34
N GLY A 106 -40.43 -25.01 3.62
CA GLY A 106 -41.16 -23.89 3.02
C GLY A 106 -40.67 -23.60 1.60
N ALA A 107 -41.01 -22.41 1.09
CA ALA A 107 -40.57 -21.97 -0.23
C ALA A 107 -39.06 -21.75 -0.27
N LEU A 108 -38.45 -22.02 -1.44
CA LEU A 108 -37.07 -21.67 -1.72
C LEU A 108 -36.92 -20.15 -1.84
N THR A 109 -35.81 -19.64 -1.33
CA THR A 109 -35.37 -18.27 -1.60
C THR A 109 -34.97 -18.13 -3.07
N ALA A 110 -34.86 -16.89 -3.57
CA ALA A 110 -34.37 -16.61 -4.93
C ALA A 110 -32.92 -17.08 -5.16
N SER A 111 -32.14 -17.26 -4.09
CA SER A 111 -30.80 -17.86 -4.09
C SER A 111 -30.81 -19.40 -4.09
N GLY A 112 -31.99 -20.02 -3.99
CA GLY A 112 -32.14 -21.48 -3.95
C GLY A 112 -31.77 -22.09 -2.60
N THR A 113 -32.01 -21.41 -1.48
CA THR A 113 -31.76 -21.90 -0.10
C THR A 113 -33.06 -21.98 0.72
N CYS A 114 -33.03 -22.69 1.85
CA CYS A 114 -34.14 -22.76 2.81
C CYS A 114 -34.14 -21.56 3.80
N GLN A 115 -35.29 -21.24 4.44
CA GLN A 115 -35.40 -20.14 5.42
C GLN A 115 -36.42 -20.43 6.55
N CYS A 116 -36.12 -20.00 7.78
CA CYS A 116 -36.94 -20.12 9.01
C CYS A 116 -37.46 -18.76 9.55
N SER A 117 -38.42 -18.80 10.49
CA SER A 117 -38.93 -17.60 11.19
C SER A 117 -37.96 -17.06 12.26
N PRO A 118 -37.99 -15.76 12.64
CA PRO A 118 -37.05 -15.16 13.60
C PRO A 118 -37.10 -15.80 15.00
N GLY A 119 -35.94 -15.97 15.63
CA GLY A 119 -35.80 -16.63 16.95
C GLY A 119 -35.45 -18.11 16.86
N ASN A 120 -35.71 -18.74 15.71
CA ASN A 120 -35.36 -20.13 15.45
C ASN A 120 -34.13 -20.23 14.55
N ILE A 121 -33.49 -21.37 14.64
CA ILE A 121 -32.37 -21.78 13.81
C ILE A 121 -32.83 -22.74 12.72
N LEU A 122 -32.31 -22.56 11.51
CA LEU A 122 -32.51 -23.50 10.41
C LEU A 122 -31.57 -24.71 10.55
N VAL A 123 -32.14 -25.90 10.67
CA VAL A 123 -31.39 -27.16 10.79
C VAL A 123 -31.55 -27.96 9.52
N GLU A 124 -30.44 -28.24 8.85
CA GLU A 124 -30.43 -28.93 7.55
C GLU A 124 -29.75 -30.31 7.60
N ARG A 125 -29.18 -30.70 8.75
CA ARG A 125 -28.43 -31.94 8.90
C ARG A 125 -28.74 -32.60 10.24
N TYR A 126 -28.77 -33.93 10.26
CA TYR A 126 -28.76 -34.70 11.50
C TYR A 126 -27.43 -34.48 12.24
N VAL A 127 -27.41 -34.79 13.53
CA VAL A 127 -26.21 -34.69 14.38
C VAL A 127 -25.03 -35.51 13.83
N ASN A 128 -25.31 -36.59 13.08
CA ASN A 128 -24.28 -37.40 12.41
C ASN A 128 -23.69 -36.73 11.14
N GLY A 129 -24.07 -35.48 10.84
CA GLY A 129 -23.64 -34.71 9.68
C GLY A 129 -24.30 -35.11 8.36
N THR A 130 -25.11 -36.17 8.38
CA THR A 130 -25.90 -36.55 7.20
C THR A 130 -26.97 -35.49 6.97
N PRO A 131 -27.16 -35.03 5.73
CA PRO A 131 -28.24 -34.11 5.42
C PRO A 131 -29.57 -34.72 5.84
N LEU A 132 -30.43 -33.89 6.46
CA LEU A 132 -31.79 -34.31 6.76
C LEU A 132 -32.52 -34.62 5.46
N HIS A 133 -33.57 -35.44 5.54
CA HIS A 133 -34.42 -35.59 4.37
C HIS A 133 -35.08 -34.25 4.00
N GLU A 134 -35.43 -33.46 5.01
CA GLU A 134 -36.07 -32.15 4.95
C GLU A 134 -35.56 -31.27 6.09
N ALA A 135 -35.33 -29.98 5.84
CA ALA A 135 -34.81 -29.06 6.85
C ALA A 135 -35.86 -28.73 7.94
N GLU A 136 -35.42 -28.45 9.16
CA GLU A 136 -36.23 -28.17 10.35
C GLU A 136 -35.91 -26.78 10.93
N CYS A 137 -36.78 -26.22 11.77
CA CYS A 137 -36.53 -24.96 12.49
C CYS A 137 -36.58 -25.19 14.01
N ILE A 138 -35.53 -24.85 14.77
CA ILE A 138 -35.35 -25.19 16.20
C ILE A 138 -35.00 -23.96 17.08
N ASP A 139 -35.32 -23.95 18.37
CA ASP A 139 -34.99 -22.87 19.32
C ASP A 139 -33.68 -23.15 20.12
N CYS A 140 -32.97 -22.11 20.62
CA CYS A 140 -31.65 -22.22 21.27
C CYS A 140 -31.63 -21.90 22.77
N ASP A 141 -31.26 -22.89 23.60
CA ASP A 141 -31.37 -22.80 25.06
C ASP A 141 -30.04 -22.38 25.77
N GLY A 142 -29.95 -21.10 26.16
CA GLY A 142 -28.71 -20.44 26.58
C GLY A 142 -28.08 -20.84 27.92
N SER A 143 -28.87 -21.37 28.87
CA SER A 143 -28.38 -21.60 30.25
C SER A 143 -27.85 -23.01 30.52
N GLU A 144 -28.40 -24.06 29.88
CA GLU A 144 -27.98 -25.45 30.12
C GLU A 144 -27.14 -26.04 28.99
N SER A 145 -27.41 -25.63 27.75
CA SER A 145 -26.71 -26.17 26.57
C SER A 145 -25.48 -25.35 26.15
N LEU A 146 -25.33 -24.15 26.71
CA LEU A 146 -24.27 -23.18 26.42
C LEU A 146 -24.23 -22.79 24.95
N THR A 147 -25.42 -22.56 24.37
CA THR A 147 -25.60 -22.24 22.96
C THR A 147 -26.50 -21.02 22.80
N ALA A 148 -26.24 -20.19 21.79
CA ALA A 148 -27.05 -19.03 21.46
C ALA A 148 -27.28 -18.96 19.95
N PRO A 149 -28.43 -18.45 19.46
CA PRO A 149 -28.62 -18.27 18.03
C PRO A 149 -27.53 -17.34 17.50
N ASP A 150 -26.91 -17.73 16.41
CA ASP A 150 -26.01 -16.84 15.68
C ASP A 150 -26.76 -15.64 15.10
N LYS A 151 -26.00 -14.62 14.66
CA LYS A 151 -26.58 -13.39 14.08
C LYS A 151 -27.47 -13.64 12.85
N LEU A 152 -27.35 -14.81 12.21
CA LEU A 152 -28.07 -15.20 11.01
C LEU A 152 -29.22 -16.18 11.27
N GLY A 153 -29.40 -16.68 12.50
CA GLY A 153 -30.49 -17.62 12.83
C GLY A 153 -30.35 -18.96 12.13
N LEU A 154 -29.13 -19.47 12.01
CA LEU A 154 -28.78 -20.72 11.36
C LEU A 154 -28.38 -21.80 12.35
N ARG A 155 -27.88 -21.44 13.53
CA ARG A 155 -27.49 -22.44 14.53
C ARG A 155 -27.48 -21.88 15.92
N CYS A 156 -27.77 -22.77 16.85
CA CYS A 156 -27.50 -22.56 18.25
C CYS A 156 -26.00 -22.74 18.39
N GLU A 157 -25.27 -21.65 18.22
CA GLU A 157 -23.84 -21.65 18.39
C GLU A 157 -23.55 -21.88 19.83
N ARG A 158 -23.04 -23.10 20.09
CA ARG A 158 -22.17 -23.29 21.22
C ARG A 158 -21.14 -22.19 21.11
N CYS A 159 -20.97 -21.42 22.17
CA CYS A 159 -20.02 -20.33 22.12
C CYS A 159 -18.63 -20.80 21.67
N PRO A 160 -17.72 -19.90 21.27
CA PRO A 160 -16.43 -20.32 20.72
C PRO A 160 -15.74 -21.43 21.54
N GLN A 161 -15.35 -22.55 20.93
CA GLN A 161 -14.92 -23.80 21.60
C GLN A 161 -13.82 -23.60 22.64
N THR A 162 -12.96 -22.65 22.34
CA THR A 162 -11.88 -22.23 23.20
C THR A 162 -12.37 -21.55 24.48
N ILE A 163 -13.53 -20.90 24.46
CA ILE A 163 -14.19 -20.37 25.65
C ILE A 163 -14.66 -21.54 26.51
N ILE A 164 -15.43 -22.43 25.90
CA ILE A 164 -16.04 -23.58 26.54
C ILE A 164 -14.99 -24.54 27.12
N SER A 165 -13.87 -24.77 26.43
CA SER A 165 -12.79 -25.67 26.90
C SER A 165 -12.17 -25.23 28.22
N TRP A 166 -12.39 -23.97 28.56
CA TRP A 166 -11.79 -23.33 29.70
C TRP A 166 -12.78 -22.96 30.79
N THR A 167 -14.07 -22.86 30.46
CA THR A 167 -15.11 -22.35 31.37
C THR A 167 -16.33 -23.21 31.52
N ASN A 168 -16.55 -24.10 30.56
CA ASN A 168 -17.80 -24.81 30.40
C ASN A 168 -19.02 -23.87 30.41
N SER A 169 -18.90 -22.72 29.74
CA SER A 169 -20.05 -21.86 29.46
C SER A 169 -19.93 -21.14 28.13
N CYS A 170 -20.95 -20.33 27.82
CA CYS A 170 -20.91 -19.40 26.71
C CYS A 170 -20.00 -18.17 26.93
N SER A 171 -19.18 -18.19 27.99
CA SER A 171 -18.43 -17.06 28.54
C SER A 171 -17.00 -17.48 28.91
N CYS A 172 -15.98 -16.62 28.75
CA CYS A 172 -14.56 -16.96 28.94
C CYS A 172 -14.01 -16.49 30.30
N TYR A 173 -13.44 -17.40 31.09
CA TYR A 173 -12.98 -17.24 32.48
C TYR A 173 -11.49 -17.64 32.57
N GLN A 174 -10.76 -17.05 33.54
CA GLN A 174 -9.31 -17.26 33.75
C GLN A 174 -8.97 -18.75 34.05
N PRO A 175 -7.82 -19.31 33.61
CA PRO A 175 -6.57 -18.67 33.13
C PRO A 175 -6.48 -18.36 31.62
N ASN A 176 -7.61 -18.26 30.93
CA ASN A 176 -7.66 -18.25 29.46
C ASN A 176 -8.14 -16.93 28.90
N THR A 177 -7.63 -16.62 27.72
CA THR A 177 -7.80 -15.30 27.14
C THR A 177 -8.54 -15.43 25.82
N MET A 178 -9.70 -14.79 25.76
CA MET A 178 -10.42 -14.55 24.51
C MET A 178 -9.83 -13.32 23.82
N ALA A 179 -9.50 -13.45 22.53
CA ALA A 179 -9.18 -12.34 21.65
C ALA A 179 -9.86 -12.55 20.29
N GLY A 180 -10.66 -11.57 19.85
CA GLY A 180 -11.23 -11.56 18.50
C GLY A 180 -12.22 -12.69 18.21
N GLY A 181 -12.92 -13.18 19.24
CA GLY A 181 -13.86 -14.30 19.12
C GLY A 181 -13.21 -15.69 19.18
N ILE A 182 -11.91 -15.75 19.44
CA ILE A 182 -11.13 -16.98 19.59
C ILE A 182 -10.51 -16.96 20.98
N CYS A 183 -10.48 -18.07 21.71
CA CYS A 183 -9.81 -18.19 23.00
C CYS A 183 -8.61 -19.16 22.87
N PHE A 184 -7.60 -19.07 23.71
CA PHE A 184 -6.40 -19.88 23.53
C PHE A 184 -5.69 -20.13 24.85
N ASN A 185 -4.93 -21.23 24.89
CA ASN A 185 -4.04 -21.57 26.00
C ASN A 185 -2.79 -20.69 25.92
N ALA A 186 -2.50 -19.92 26.98
CA ALA A 186 -1.31 -19.08 27.03
C ALA A 186 0.04 -19.85 26.94
N ALA A 187 0.03 -21.19 27.03
CA ALA A 187 1.24 -22.02 27.16
C ALA A 187 1.84 -22.62 25.86
N GLY A 188 1.17 -22.58 24.69
CA GLY A 188 1.62 -23.28 23.47
C GLY A 188 1.96 -22.38 22.27
N GLY A 189 3.25 -22.10 22.03
CA GLY A 189 3.74 -21.41 20.82
C GLY A 189 4.10 -19.94 21.03
N HIS A 190 5.40 -19.69 21.28
CA HIS A 190 5.93 -18.52 22.01
C HIS A 190 5.67 -17.10 21.47
N ILE A 191 5.34 -16.90 20.18
CA ILE A 191 5.13 -15.55 19.63
C ILE A 191 3.65 -15.17 19.47
N LEU A 192 2.78 -16.15 19.17
CA LEU A 192 1.33 -15.93 19.06
C LEU A 192 0.64 -15.94 20.43
N SER A 193 1.26 -16.49 21.47
CA SER A 193 0.73 -16.44 22.85
C SER A 193 1.14 -15.18 23.63
N ARG A 194 2.09 -14.40 23.10
CA ARG A 194 2.65 -13.19 23.73
C ARG A 194 2.52 -11.96 22.83
N VAL A 195 1.38 -11.83 22.17
CA VAL A 195 1.14 -10.71 21.26
C VAL A 195 1.19 -9.39 22.00
N ILE A 196 2.01 -8.49 21.49
CA ILE A 196 2.14 -7.13 22.00
C ILE A 196 1.11 -6.26 21.28
N SER A 197 0.01 -5.97 21.98
CA SER A 197 -1.05 -5.06 21.52
C SER A 197 -0.78 -3.60 21.89
N THR A 198 0.41 -3.30 22.40
CA THR A 198 0.81 -1.93 22.72
C THR A 198 1.40 -1.25 21.49
N ILE A 199 1.02 0.02 21.30
CA ILE A 199 1.56 0.89 20.26
C ILE A 199 2.43 1.94 20.93
N ARG A 200 3.60 2.17 20.34
CA ARG A 200 4.53 3.21 20.76
C ARG A 200 4.21 4.51 20.02
N TYR A 201 3.90 5.54 20.79
CA TYR A 201 3.77 6.92 20.33
C TYR A 201 5.07 7.65 20.66
N ALA A 202 6.10 7.41 19.83
CA ALA A 202 7.49 7.77 20.14
C ALA A 202 7.67 9.28 20.36
N GLN A 203 6.92 10.12 19.63
CA GLN A 203 6.98 11.59 19.77
C GLN A 203 6.46 12.06 21.13
N LEU A 204 5.48 11.35 21.71
CA LEU A 204 4.92 11.65 23.02
C LEU A 204 5.63 10.90 24.15
N GLY A 205 6.52 9.95 23.83
CA GLY A 205 7.13 9.06 24.82
C GLY A 205 6.12 8.12 25.52
N VAL A 206 4.95 7.89 24.91
CA VAL A 206 3.86 7.11 25.51
C VAL A 206 3.78 5.73 24.86
N LEU A 207 3.55 4.71 25.69
CA LEU A 207 3.09 3.40 25.24
C LEU A 207 1.63 3.23 25.67
N LEU A 208 0.79 2.80 24.73
CA LEU A 208 -0.64 2.68 24.93
C LEU A 208 -1.10 1.30 24.50
N ARG A 209 -1.94 0.65 25.31
CA ARG A 209 -2.52 -0.66 24.97
C ARG A 209 -3.74 -0.45 24.09
N SER A 210 -3.59 -0.70 22.80
CA SER A 210 -4.66 -0.49 21.83
C SER A 210 -5.74 -1.54 21.99
N GLU A 211 -6.99 -1.10 22.13
CA GLU A 211 -8.13 -2.03 22.17
C GLU A 211 -8.38 -2.70 20.82
N TRP A 212 -8.09 -2.02 19.72
CA TRP A 212 -8.19 -2.61 18.38
C TRP A 212 -7.22 -3.79 18.21
N LEU A 213 -5.94 -3.60 18.58
CA LEU A 213 -4.95 -4.68 18.49
C LEU A 213 -5.22 -5.77 19.53
N SER A 214 -5.70 -5.42 20.73
CA SER A 214 -5.99 -6.41 21.79
C SER A 214 -7.04 -7.43 21.33
N ILE A 215 -8.04 -6.98 20.57
CA ILE A 215 -9.10 -7.82 20.03
C ILE A 215 -8.61 -8.55 18.77
N HIS A 216 -8.02 -7.85 17.79
CA HIS A 216 -7.91 -8.41 16.44
C HIS A 216 -6.52 -8.94 16.05
N LEU A 217 -5.44 -8.49 16.69
CA LEU A 217 -4.09 -8.76 16.20
C LEU A 217 -3.75 -10.25 16.18
N GLN A 218 -4.02 -10.94 17.29
CA GLN A 218 -3.71 -12.35 17.42
C GLN A 218 -4.55 -13.22 16.47
N ALA A 219 -5.85 -12.92 16.36
CA ALA A 219 -6.76 -13.63 15.46
C ALA A 219 -6.36 -13.44 13.99
N ALA A 220 -6.03 -12.21 13.58
CA ALA A 220 -5.58 -11.91 12.23
C ALA A 220 -4.26 -12.62 11.89
N ALA A 221 -3.29 -12.62 12.82
CA ALA A 221 -2.02 -13.32 12.64
C ALA A 221 -2.21 -14.84 12.51
N ALA A 222 -3.01 -15.45 13.40
CA ALA A 222 -3.30 -16.88 13.34
C ALA A 222 -4.01 -17.27 12.03
N ALA A 223 -5.02 -16.50 11.62
CA ALA A 223 -5.77 -16.78 10.40
C ALA A 223 -4.93 -16.61 9.11
N CYS A 224 -4.04 -15.62 9.09
CA CYS A 224 -3.11 -15.42 7.98
C CYS A 224 -2.09 -16.58 7.86
N LEU A 225 -1.54 -17.02 9.00
CA LEU A 225 -0.54 -18.10 9.03
C LEU A 225 -1.16 -19.45 8.71
N LEU A 226 -2.21 -19.84 9.43
CA LEU A 226 -2.75 -21.21 9.41
C LEU A 226 -3.66 -21.46 8.20
N TYR A 227 -4.47 -20.48 7.80
CA TYR A 227 -5.49 -20.64 6.76
C TYR A 227 -5.17 -19.92 5.45
N SER A 228 -4.03 -19.23 5.37
CA SER A 228 -3.67 -18.41 4.21
C SER A 228 -4.75 -17.39 3.84
N ASN A 229 -5.54 -16.94 4.82
CA ASN A 229 -6.66 -16.04 4.61
C ASN A 229 -6.14 -14.65 4.21
N HIS A 230 -6.42 -14.25 2.96
CA HIS A 230 -5.89 -13.02 2.40
C HIS A 230 -6.33 -11.77 3.17
N THR A 231 -7.61 -11.66 3.49
CA THR A 231 -8.17 -10.53 4.25
C THR A 231 -7.54 -10.43 5.63
N ALA A 232 -7.33 -11.56 6.32
CA ALA A 232 -6.63 -11.57 7.61
C ALA A 232 -5.16 -11.13 7.49
N CYS A 233 -4.46 -11.55 6.43
CA CYS A 233 -3.09 -11.08 6.15
C CYS A 233 -3.04 -9.58 5.83
N GLN A 234 -4.03 -9.06 5.10
CA GLN A 234 -4.19 -7.63 4.84
C GLN A 234 -4.44 -6.87 6.15
N ALA A 235 -5.30 -7.37 7.04
CA ALA A 235 -5.58 -6.78 8.34
C ALA A 235 -4.32 -6.71 9.22
N LEU A 236 -3.56 -7.81 9.29
CA LEU A 236 -2.28 -7.85 10.00
C LEU A 236 -1.29 -6.82 9.41
N GLY A 237 -1.23 -6.75 8.08
CA GLY A 237 -0.40 -5.77 7.39
C GLY A 237 -0.78 -4.32 7.75
N ASN A 238 -2.08 -4.03 7.79
CA ASN A 238 -2.60 -2.72 8.20
C ASN A 238 -2.23 -2.37 9.65
N MET A 239 -2.33 -3.34 10.57
CA MET A 239 -1.88 -3.14 11.96
C MET A 239 -0.37 -2.88 12.04
N CYS A 240 0.45 -3.48 11.19
CA CYS A 240 1.87 -3.16 11.11
C CYS A 240 2.11 -1.72 10.61
N VAL A 241 1.34 -1.26 9.61
CA VAL A 241 1.40 0.14 9.14
C VAL A 241 0.97 1.10 10.25
N MET A 242 -0.08 0.79 11.02
CA MET A 242 -0.51 1.57 12.20
C MET A 242 0.62 1.68 13.25
N ASN A 243 1.47 0.66 13.36
CA ASN A 243 2.69 0.65 14.18
C ASN A 243 3.92 1.27 13.46
N MET A 244 3.70 2.17 12.50
CA MET A 244 4.73 2.88 11.72
C MET A 244 5.71 1.99 10.96
N ASN A 245 5.30 0.76 10.63
CA ASN A 245 6.18 -0.22 10.02
C ASN A 245 7.45 -0.49 10.87
N SER A 246 7.36 -0.27 12.19
CA SER A 246 8.50 -0.38 13.09
C SER A 246 8.90 -1.85 13.23
N LEU A 247 10.15 -2.17 12.89
CA LEU A 247 10.68 -3.52 12.92
C LEU A 247 11.65 -3.68 14.09
N SER A 248 11.36 -4.63 14.96
CA SER A 248 12.29 -5.14 15.97
C SER A 248 12.43 -6.64 15.80
N LEU A 249 13.67 -7.14 15.76
CA LEU A 249 13.99 -8.53 15.41
C LEU A 249 13.41 -9.59 16.37
N GLN A 250 12.81 -9.17 17.49
CA GLN A 250 12.31 -10.06 18.55
C GLN A 250 10.95 -9.61 19.14
N SER A 251 10.28 -8.61 18.55
CA SER A 251 8.98 -8.17 19.05
C SER A 251 7.86 -9.09 18.55
N ALA A 252 6.92 -9.41 19.44
CA ALA A 252 5.67 -10.07 19.10
C ALA A 252 4.54 -9.04 18.81
N ASP A 253 4.93 -7.86 18.32
CA ASP A 253 4.00 -6.81 17.88
C ASP A 253 3.48 -7.08 16.46
N ALA A 254 2.64 -6.19 15.93
CA ALA A 254 2.03 -6.37 14.62
C ALA A 254 3.05 -6.54 13.48
N CYS A 255 4.16 -5.80 13.50
CA CYS A 255 5.18 -5.89 12.45
C CYS A 255 6.10 -7.08 12.62
N GLY A 256 6.43 -7.46 13.86
CA GLY A 256 7.17 -8.67 14.16
C GLY A 256 6.41 -9.92 13.74
N LEU A 257 5.10 -9.98 14.04
CA LEU A 257 4.21 -11.06 13.57
C LEU A 257 4.08 -11.08 12.04
N PHE A 258 3.93 -9.91 11.41
CA PHE A 258 3.89 -9.81 9.96
C PHE A 258 5.16 -10.37 9.32
N ARG A 259 6.34 -9.97 9.82
CA ARG A 259 7.65 -10.47 9.34
C ARG A 259 7.80 -11.97 9.57
N TYR A 260 7.40 -12.47 10.74
CA TYR A 260 7.41 -13.90 11.03
C TYR A 260 6.56 -14.69 10.05
N ILE A 261 5.35 -14.24 9.73
CA ILE A 261 4.50 -14.93 8.75
C ILE A 261 5.10 -14.83 7.34
N PHE A 262 5.60 -13.66 6.95
CA PHE A 262 6.23 -13.46 5.64
C PHE A 262 7.39 -14.44 5.40
N THR A 263 8.24 -14.68 6.41
CA THR A 263 9.37 -15.61 6.28
C THR A 263 8.92 -17.07 6.29
N ASN A 264 7.97 -17.45 7.16
CA ASN A 264 7.47 -18.83 7.26
C ASN A 264 6.58 -19.24 6.07
N THR A 265 6.16 -18.30 5.23
CA THR A 265 5.30 -18.55 4.07
C THR A 265 6.03 -18.46 2.73
N ALA A 266 7.36 -18.51 2.74
CA ALA A 266 8.19 -18.47 1.53
C ALA A 266 7.82 -19.53 0.47
N ALA A 267 7.32 -20.70 0.89
CA ALA A 267 6.87 -21.77 0.01
C ALA A 267 5.60 -21.43 -0.81
N ARG A 268 4.87 -20.36 -0.48
CA ARG A 268 3.64 -19.95 -1.19
C ARG A 268 3.90 -19.26 -2.54
N GLY A 269 5.15 -19.02 -2.90
CA GLY A 269 5.52 -18.33 -4.13
C GLY A 269 5.42 -16.81 -4.03
N VAL A 270 5.59 -16.14 -5.18
CA VAL A 270 5.62 -14.68 -5.31
C VAL A 270 4.62 -14.20 -6.35
N VAL A 271 4.14 -12.97 -6.18
CA VAL A 271 3.20 -12.31 -7.08
C VAL A 271 3.97 -11.37 -8.02
N HIS A 272 3.65 -11.38 -9.32
CA HIS A 272 4.30 -10.54 -10.36
C HIS A 272 5.84 -10.63 -10.38
N SER A 273 6.41 -11.77 -10.00
CA SER A 273 7.87 -11.97 -9.86
C SER A 273 8.55 -10.99 -8.89
N ILE A 274 7.80 -10.39 -7.96
CA ILE A 274 8.31 -9.48 -6.94
C ILE A 274 8.64 -10.30 -5.68
N SER A 275 9.91 -10.42 -5.34
CA SER A 275 10.41 -11.25 -4.22
C SER A 275 9.79 -10.92 -2.87
N TYR A 276 9.40 -9.66 -2.66
CA TYR A 276 8.83 -9.14 -1.44
C TYR A 276 7.29 -9.14 -1.42
N TRP A 277 6.66 -9.73 -2.44
CA TRP A 277 5.21 -9.91 -2.51
C TRP A 277 4.86 -11.39 -2.54
N ARG A 278 4.52 -11.94 -1.37
CA ARG A 278 4.13 -13.34 -1.24
C ARG A 278 2.66 -13.53 -1.59
N THR A 279 2.31 -14.69 -2.13
CA THR A 279 0.92 -15.06 -2.34
C THR A 279 0.14 -14.98 -1.02
N ASN A 280 -1.00 -14.29 -1.05
CA ASN A 280 -1.91 -14.02 0.06
C ASN A 280 -1.39 -13.07 1.16
N VAL A 281 -0.13 -12.62 1.14
CA VAL A 281 0.42 -11.65 2.11
C VAL A 281 0.67 -10.31 1.40
N PRO A 282 0.22 -9.17 1.94
CA PRO A 282 0.42 -7.88 1.27
C PRO A 282 1.90 -7.53 1.15
N TRP A 283 2.26 -6.83 0.08
CA TRP A 283 3.60 -6.29 -0.11
C TRP A 283 3.74 -4.93 0.59
N LEU A 284 4.36 -4.92 1.77
CA LEU A 284 4.53 -3.72 2.59
C LEU A 284 5.92 -3.09 2.51
N PHE A 285 6.96 -3.89 2.29
CA PHE A 285 8.37 -3.47 2.32
C PHE A 285 9.05 -3.78 0.99
N TYR A 286 9.90 -2.87 0.52
CA TYR A 286 10.75 -3.15 -0.65
C TYR A 286 11.96 -4.03 -0.31
N ASP A 287 12.27 -4.18 0.98
CA ASP A 287 13.45 -4.89 1.46
C ASP A 287 13.26 -5.44 2.88
N ASP A 288 14.12 -6.37 3.29
CA ASP A 288 14.15 -6.92 4.65
C ASP A 288 15.15 -6.20 5.58
N GLN A 289 16.05 -5.38 5.00
CA GLN A 289 17.00 -4.54 5.73
C GLN A 289 17.12 -3.13 5.12
N PRO A 290 17.48 -2.11 5.92
CA PRO A 290 17.90 -0.82 5.38
C PRO A 290 19.17 -1.00 4.52
N GLY A 291 19.34 -0.22 3.44
CA GLY A 291 20.50 -0.42 2.56
C GLY A 291 20.22 -0.21 1.07
N LEU A 292 19.01 -0.55 0.64
CA LEU A 292 18.74 -0.89 -0.76
C LEU A 292 17.78 0.08 -1.45
N ALA A 293 17.41 1.18 -0.79
CA ALA A 293 16.51 2.20 -1.33
C ALA A 293 16.99 2.80 -2.65
N VAL A 294 18.31 3.01 -2.83
CA VAL A 294 18.87 3.54 -4.09
C VAL A 294 18.47 2.65 -5.28
N ARG A 295 18.48 1.32 -5.13
CA ARG A 295 18.09 0.41 -6.21
C ARG A 295 16.64 0.59 -6.61
N VAL A 296 15.75 0.84 -5.65
CA VAL A 296 14.33 1.07 -5.94
C VAL A 296 14.12 2.41 -6.64
N LEU A 297 14.87 3.43 -6.23
CA LEU A 297 14.66 4.81 -6.70
C LEU A 297 15.37 5.14 -8.01
N THR A 298 16.50 4.50 -8.33
CA THR A 298 17.33 4.89 -9.49
C THR A 298 17.68 3.77 -10.45
N ALA A 299 17.37 2.50 -10.14
CA ALA A 299 17.79 1.39 -11.03
C ALA A 299 17.09 1.40 -12.39
N SER A 300 15.88 1.95 -12.50
CA SER A 300 15.13 1.99 -13.75
C SER A 300 14.30 3.27 -13.84
N PRO A 301 14.49 4.08 -14.91
CA PRO A 301 13.61 5.20 -15.21
C PRO A 301 12.16 4.75 -15.38
N PHE A 302 11.23 5.65 -15.07
CA PHE A 302 9.83 5.42 -15.36
C PHE A 302 9.61 5.31 -16.88
N PRO A 303 8.79 4.36 -17.37
CA PRO A 303 8.70 4.08 -18.81
C PRO A 303 8.08 5.18 -19.67
N GLU A 304 7.38 6.14 -19.07
CA GLU A 304 6.69 7.23 -19.77
C GLU A 304 7.49 8.54 -19.72
N ASN A 305 7.42 9.29 -20.82
CA ASN A 305 8.02 10.62 -20.93
C ASN A 305 6.94 11.69 -20.74
N PHE A 306 7.26 12.70 -19.94
CA PHE A 306 6.34 13.81 -19.65
C PHE A 306 6.77 15.10 -20.34
N SER A 307 5.80 15.99 -20.59
CA SER A 307 6.03 17.26 -21.27
C SER A 307 5.39 18.43 -20.53
N PHE A 308 6.07 19.57 -20.55
CA PHE A 308 5.57 20.85 -20.02
C PHE A 308 4.67 21.61 -21.01
N LYS A 309 4.61 21.19 -22.29
CA LYS A 309 3.90 21.93 -23.34
C LYS A 309 2.40 21.64 -23.29
N TRP A 310 1.62 22.67 -23.01
CA TRP A 310 0.16 22.64 -23.10
C TRP A 310 -0.28 22.95 -24.54
N GLY A 311 -0.99 22.02 -25.20
CA GLY A 311 -1.54 22.17 -26.55
C GLY A 311 -2.26 20.92 -27.06
N GLU A 312 -3.14 21.05 -28.06
CA GLU A 312 -4.05 19.99 -28.55
C GLU A 312 -3.36 18.69 -29.05
N GLN A 313 -2.06 18.71 -29.31
CA GLN A 313 -1.30 17.57 -29.86
C GLN A 313 -0.28 16.96 -28.88
N VAL A 314 -0.27 17.36 -27.61
CA VAL A 314 0.72 16.86 -26.61
C VAL A 314 0.05 15.93 -25.61
N GLN A 315 0.46 14.65 -25.61
CA GLN A 315 0.09 13.69 -24.56
C GLN A 315 1.04 13.82 -23.36
N ASN A 316 0.60 13.38 -22.17
CA ASN A 316 1.40 13.20 -20.96
C ASN A 316 1.87 14.50 -20.26
N THR A 317 0.93 15.43 -20.04
CA THR A 317 1.15 16.63 -19.21
C THR A 317 0.77 16.44 -17.73
N LYS A 318 0.28 15.25 -17.34
CA LYS A 318 -0.18 14.95 -15.98
C LYS A 318 0.36 13.62 -15.49
N LEU A 319 0.61 13.55 -14.19
CA LEU A 319 0.96 12.33 -13.47
C LEU A 319 -0.32 11.63 -13.01
N ALA A 320 -0.63 10.50 -13.63
CA ALA A 320 -1.88 9.76 -13.38
C ALA A 320 -1.74 8.83 -12.16
N PHE A 321 -1.76 9.40 -10.96
CA PHE A 321 -1.72 8.62 -9.73
C PHE A 321 -3.06 7.93 -9.41
N LEU A 322 -2.95 6.69 -8.95
CA LEU A 322 -4.04 5.83 -8.49
C LEU A 322 -3.70 5.27 -7.11
N ALA A 323 -4.71 5.01 -6.28
CA ALA A 323 -4.57 4.31 -5.01
C ALA A 323 -5.53 3.12 -4.96
N ALA A 324 -5.03 1.98 -4.48
CA ALA A 324 -5.85 0.87 -4.02
C ALA A 324 -6.16 1.09 -2.53
N LEU A 325 -7.45 1.12 -2.18
CA LEU A 325 -7.91 1.41 -0.82
C LEU A 325 -8.26 0.13 -0.09
N TYR A 326 -7.88 0.04 1.18
CA TYR A 326 -8.22 -1.05 2.08
C TYR A 326 -8.79 -0.52 3.40
N ASP A 327 -9.78 -1.20 3.96
CA ASP A 327 -10.27 -0.90 5.30
C ASP A 327 -9.34 -1.49 6.38
N VAL A 328 -9.55 -1.12 7.64
CA VAL A 328 -8.73 -1.60 8.77
C VAL A 328 -8.77 -3.12 8.96
N ARG A 329 -9.83 -3.78 8.48
CA ARG A 329 -10.02 -5.25 8.53
C ARG A 329 -9.38 -5.95 7.34
N GLY A 330 -8.70 -5.22 6.45
CA GLY A 330 -7.99 -5.78 5.30
C GLY A 330 -8.87 -6.05 4.08
N LYS A 331 -10.12 -5.55 4.06
CA LYS A 331 -11.00 -5.65 2.89
C LYS A 331 -10.63 -4.59 1.86
N PHE A 332 -10.51 -4.98 0.60
CA PHE A 332 -10.36 -4.05 -0.52
C PHE A 332 -11.64 -3.22 -0.70
N ILE A 333 -11.49 -1.92 -0.82
CA ILE A 333 -12.60 -0.97 -0.97
C ILE A 333 -12.80 -0.62 -2.45
N ALA A 334 -11.78 -0.02 -3.08
CA ALA A 334 -11.85 0.46 -4.46
C ALA A 334 -10.48 0.92 -4.98
N TRP A 335 -10.38 1.04 -6.31
CA TRP A 335 -9.41 1.92 -6.94
C TRP A 335 -9.93 3.36 -6.96
N ARG A 336 -9.08 4.32 -6.61
CA ARG A 336 -9.40 5.75 -6.67
C ARG A 336 -8.26 6.55 -7.30
N SER A 337 -8.60 7.55 -8.09
CA SER A 337 -7.60 8.55 -8.49
C SER A 337 -7.26 9.44 -7.29
N LEU A 338 -6.02 9.89 -7.23
CA LEU A 338 -5.62 10.88 -6.23
C LEU A 338 -6.15 12.29 -6.56
N GLN A 339 -6.60 12.53 -7.80
CA GLN A 339 -7.31 13.74 -8.18
C GLN A 339 -8.53 13.97 -7.29
N GLY A 340 -8.85 15.23 -7.03
CA GLY A 340 -9.90 15.64 -6.10
C GLY A 340 -9.44 15.69 -4.64
N GLY A 341 -8.14 15.48 -4.38
CA GLY A 341 -7.53 15.64 -3.06
C GLY A 341 -7.68 14.46 -2.13
N LEU A 342 -7.61 13.23 -2.66
CA LEU A 342 -7.75 12.01 -1.86
C LEU A 342 -6.74 11.90 -0.72
N LEU A 343 -5.50 12.36 -0.93
CA LEU A 343 -4.44 12.40 0.09
C LEU A 343 -4.25 13.80 0.72
N GLN A 344 -5.01 14.80 0.26
CA GLN A 344 -4.91 16.19 0.71
C GLN A 344 -5.95 16.42 1.81
N LEU A 345 -5.51 16.41 3.07
CA LEU A 345 -6.38 16.64 4.22
C LEU A 345 -6.94 18.07 4.27
N CYS A 346 -6.26 19.03 3.64
CA CYS A 346 -6.72 20.41 3.55
C CYS A 346 -7.79 20.57 2.46
N PRO A 347 -8.97 21.13 2.80
CA PRO A 347 -10.00 21.39 1.81
C PRO A 347 -9.57 22.53 0.87
N ASP A 348 -9.79 22.35 -0.43
CA ASP A 348 -9.65 23.39 -1.45
C ASP A 348 -10.56 23.04 -2.64
N THR A 349 -10.61 23.92 -3.65
CA THR A 349 -11.28 23.68 -4.92
C THR A 349 -10.62 22.53 -5.69
N SER A 350 -11.41 21.70 -6.37
CA SER A 350 -10.90 20.58 -7.17
C SER A 350 -9.83 21.00 -8.18
N LYS A 351 -9.93 22.21 -8.75
CA LYS A 351 -8.91 22.75 -9.66
C LYS A 351 -7.55 22.92 -8.99
N ARG A 352 -7.52 23.45 -7.75
CA ARG A 352 -6.26 23.64 -6.99
C ARG A 352 -5.73 22.30 -6.48
N LEU A 353 -6.59 21.44 -5.96
CA LEU A 353 -6.21 20.08 -5.53
C LEU A 353 -5.56 19.29 -6.68
N ASN A 354 -6.15 19.37 -7.88
CA ASN A 354 -5.66 18.67 -9.07
C ASN A 354 -4.36 19.24 -9.65
N ALA A 355 -4.03 20.51 -9.38
CA ALA A 355 -2.79 21.13 -9.85
C ALA A 355 -1.54 20.45 -9.29
N ALA A 356 -1.66 19.75 -8.16
CA ALA A 356 -0.60 18.93 -7.57
C ALA A 356 -0.09 17.83 -8.52
N TYR A 357 -0.90 17.39 -9.48
CA TYR A 357 -0.58 16.29 -10.38
C TYR A 357 -0.26 16.75 -11.82
N ASP A 358 -0.23 18.07 -12.06
CA ASP A 358 0.19 18.63 -13.34
C ASP A 358 1.72 18.60 -13.43
N PHE A 359 2.25 17.97 -14.48
CA PHE A 359 3.69 17.74 -14.59
C PHE A 359 4.46 19.06 -14.69
N GLY A 360 5.48 19.20 -13.84
CA GLY A 360 6.31 20.40 -13.75
C GLY A 360 5.81 21.47 -12.79
N THR A 361 4.71 21.21 -12.08
CA THR A 361 4.12 22.17 -11.14
C THR A 361 4.56 21.86 -9.72
N THR A 362 5.38 22.71 -9.12
CA THR A 362 5.64 22.66 -7.67
C THR A 362 4.36 23.05 -6.94
N TYR A 363 3.89 22.18 -6.05
CA TYR A 363 2.65 22.37 -5.29
C TYR A 363 2.95 22.35 -3.80
N ASP A 364 2.32 23.26 -3.07
CA ASP A 364 2.36 23.30 -1.61
C ASP A 364 0.96 23.70 -1.10
N GLN A 365 0.49 22.96 -0.11
CA GLN A 365 -0.74 23.21 0.61
C GLN A 365 -0.51 22.95 2.09
N ASN A 366 -0.95 23.89 2.92
CA ASN A 366 -0.97 23.73 4.36
C ASN A 366 -2.22 24.36 4.97
N CYS A 367 -2.66 23.81 6.09
CA CYS A 367 -3.80 24.32 6.85
C CYS A 367 -3.77 23.79 8.28
N GLU A 368 -4.59 24.37 9.14
CA GLU A 368 -4.87 23.86 10.47
C GLU A 368 -6.24 23.17 10.48
N LEU A 369 -6.28 21.94 10.98
CA LEU A 369 -7.50 21.14 11.12
C LEU A 369 -7.87 21.00 12.59
N SER A 370 -9.15 21.16 12.90
CA SER A 370 -9.67 20.90 14.24
C SER A 370 -9.64 19.40 14.54
N VAL A 371 -9.21 19.02 15.74
CA VAL A 371 -9.19 17.63 16.20
C VAL A 371 -10.60 17.05 16.28
N SER A 372 -11.61 17.83 16.72
CA SER A 372 -13.01 17.34 16.76
C SER A 372 -13.53 16.99 15.37
N LYS A 373 -13.21 17.81 14.36
CA LYS A 373 -13.53 17.50 12.96
C LYS A 373 -12.85 16.22 12.47
N ILE A 374 -11.58 16.01 12.80
CA ILE A 374 -10.84 14.80 12.39
C ILE A 374 -11.45 13.53 12.98
N LEU A 375 -11.84 13.57 14.26
CA LEU A 375 -12.50 12.44 14.92
C LEU A 375 -13.84 12.09 14.28
N HIS A 376 -14.57 13.09 13.78
CA HIS A 376 -15.84 12.90 13.09
C HIS A 376 -15.64 12.38 11.65
N ASP A 377 -14.75 13.00 10.87
CA ASP A 377 -14.58 12.72 9.45
C ASP A 377 -13.78 11.42 9.19
N PHE A 378 -12.95 10.98 10.15
CA PHE A 378 -12.11 9.80 10.05
C PHE A 378 -12.31 8.83 11.23
N PRO A 379 -13.48 8.17 11.32
CA PRO A 379 -13.80 7.27 12.44
C PRO A 379 -12.98 5.98 12.44
N GLU A 380 -12.53 5.53 11.26
CA GLU A 380 -11.66 4.36 11.07
C GLU A 380 -10.56 4.68 10.02
N PRO A 381 -9.34 4.14 10.16
CA PRO A 381 -8.27 4.35 9.20
C PRO A 381 -8.55 3.63 7.89
N VAL A 382 -8.30 4.33 6.79
CA VAL A 382 -8.23 3.78 5.42
C VAL A 382 -6.77 3.73 5.00
N PHE A 383 -6.40 2.63 4.35
CA PHE A 383 -5.05 2.38 3.90
C PHE A 383 -4.95 2.52 2.39
N TYR A 384 -3.85 3.11 1.92
CA TYR A 384 -3.61 3.46 0.53
C TYR A 384 -2.30 2.82 0.05
N ASP A 385 -2.39 1.99 -0.98
CA ASP A 385 -1.25 1.59 -1.79
C ASP A 385 -1.25 2.46 -3.05
N VAL A 386 -0.24 3.32 -3.21
CA VAL A 386 -0.19 4.33 -4.29
C VAL A 386 0.61 3.82 -5.49
N TYR A 387 0.10 4.14 -6.67
CA TYR A 387 0.66 3.76 -7.96
C TYR A 387 0.64 4.93 -8.93
N LEU A 388 1.59 4.96 -9.86
CA LEU A 388 1.57 5.82 -11.03
C LEU A 388 1.16 4.99 -12.24
N SER A 389 0.08 5.37 -12.91
CA SER A 389 -0.38 4.69 -14.13
C SER A 389 0.26 5.30 -15.37
N TYR A 390 0.54 4.45 -16.36
CA TYR A 390 1.07 4.82 -17.66
C TYR A 390 0.57 3.87 -18.74
N ARG A 391 0.73 4.27 -20.01
CA ARG A 391 0.47 3.38 -21.15
C ARG A 391 1.77 2.72 -21.57
N GLY A 392 1.81 1.38 -21.55
CA GLY A 392 2.94 0.61 -22.05
C GLY A 392 3.07 0.66 -23.57
N SER A 393 4.14 0.08 -24.11
CA SER A 393 4.40 -0.04 -25.55
C SER A 393 3.23 -0.66 -26.33
N ASP A 394 2.50 -1.56 -25.67
CA ASP A 394 1.45 -2.38 -26.28
C ASP A 394 0.07 -1.72 -26.14
N SER A 395 0.01 -0.43 -25.80
CA SER A 395 -1.21 0.33 -25.45
C SER A 395 -1.97 -0.17 -24.21
N GLN A 396 -1.48 -1.22 -23.55
CA GLN A 396 -1.99 -1.69 -22.27
C GLN A 396 -1.69 -0.67 -21.17
N GLN A 397 -2.69 -0.39 -20.32
CA GLN A 397 -2.49 0.46 -19.15
C GLN A 397 -1.78 -0.36 -18.07
N ASN A 398 -0.66 0.16 -17.60
CA ASN A 398 0.15 -0.42 -16.53
C ASN A 398 0.20 0.54 -15.35
N ILE A 399 0.52 0.00 -14.19
CA ILE A 399 0.76 0.73 -12.95
C ILE A 399 2.15 0.40 -12.43
N TRP A 400 2.77 1.43 -11.85
CA TRP A 400 4.06 1.33 -11.19
C TRP A 400 3.88 1.72 -9.71
N PRO A 401 4.28 0.88 -8.75
CA PRO A 401 4.11 1.16 -7.33
C PRO A 401 5.01 2.33 -6.90
N VAL A 402 4.43 3.29 -6.19
CA VAL A 402 5.14 4.45 -5.65
C VAL A 402 5.75 4.08 -4.30
N PRO A 403 7.09 4.07 -4.15
CA PRO A 403 7.73 3.80 -2.88
C PRO A 403 7.44 4.89 -1.85
N VAL A 404 7.35 4.47 -0.58
CA VAL A 404 7.03 5.34 0.56
C VAL A 404 8.21 5.40 1.54
N LEU A 405 8.72 6.60 1.79
CA LEU A 405 9.65 6.92 2.87
C LEU A 405 8.85 7.36 4.11
N ASN A 406 8.60 6.43 5.03
CA ASN A 406 7.97 6.74 6.31
C ASN A 406 9.03 7.27 7.29
N LEU A 407 8.98 8.56 7.62
CA LEU A 407 9.95 9.20 8.51
C LEU A 407 9.87 8.70 9.96
N ASN A 408 8.72 8.15 10.36
CA ASN A 408 8.48 7.61 11.69
C ASN A 408 8.88 6.12 11.81
N LEU A 409 9.34 5.49 10.73
CA LEU A 409 9.75 4.09 10.73
C LEU A 409 11.00 3.90 11.59
N GLN A 410 10.91 2.95 12.51
CA GLN A 410 12.03 2.51 13.33
C GLN A 410 12.50 1.11 12.92
N TYR A 411 13.81 0.91 12.84
CA TYR A 411 14.43 -0.40 12.70
C TYR A 411 15.39 -0.60 13.86
N ASN A 412 15.12 -1.59 14.72
CA ASN A 412 15.84 -1.81 15.98
C ASN A 412 15.96 -0.52 16.82
N ASP A 413 14.82 0.14 17.06
CA ASP A 413 14.68 1.39 17.83
C ASP A 413 15.43 2.62 17.25
N GLN A 414 15.92 2.54 16.00
CA GLN A 414 16.55 3.65 15.29
C GLN A 414 15.67 4.15 14.15
N PHE A 415 15.50 5.47 14.04
CA PHE A 415 14.82 6.10 12.92
C PHE A 415 15.71 6.11 11.68
N VAL A 416 15.60 5.05 10.86
CA VAL A 416 16.45 4.83 9.68
C VAL A 416 16.18 5.81 8.54
N ASN A 417 14.99 6.41 8.52
CA ASN A 417 14.52 7.26 7.42
C ASN A 417 14.67 8.78 7.67
N LEU A 418 15.22 9.22 8.82
CA LEU A 418 15.40 10.65 9.12
C LEU A 418 16.67 11.26 8.51
N GLY A 419 17.69 10.44 8.23
CA GLY A 419 18.96 10.92 7.68
C GLY A 419 18.89 11.19 6.18
N ASN A 420 19.77 12.05 5.66
CA ASN A 420 19.84 12.34 4.22
C ASN A 420 20.56 11.25 3.40
N ASN A 421 21.12 10.24 4.06
CA ASN A 421 21.81 9.15 3.38
C ASN A 421 20.79 8.11 2.88
N VAL A 422 20.49 8.17 1.58
CA VAL A 422 19.57 7.25 0.90
C VAL A 422 19.93 5.77 1.13
N ASN A 423 21.21 5.46 1.33
CA ASN A 423 21.64 4.09 1.61
C ASN A 423 21.15 3.57 2.97
N ASN A 424 20.73 4.43 3.89
CA ASN A 424 20.21 4.00 5.18
C ASN A 424 18.70 3.78 5.17
N TRP A 425 18.01 4.16 4.08
CA TRP A 425 16.55 4.14 4.06
C TRP A 425 15.99 2.74 3.91
N LEU A 426 14.83 2.53 4.53
CA LEU A 426 13.96 1.38 4.34
C LEU A 426 12.62 1.86 3.77
N LEU A 427 12.36 1.51 2.51
CA LEU A 427 11.17 1.93 1.78
C LEU A 427 10.01 0.97 2.03
N THR A 428 8.82 1.55 2.16
CA THR A 428 7.55 0.88 2.37
C THR A 428 6.58 1.18 1.23
N ARG A 429 5.34 0.68 1.28
CA ARG A 429 4.32 0.91 0.23
C ARG A 429 3.02 1.52 0.70
N ARG A 430 2.54 1.09 1.87
CA ARG A 430 1.21 1.39 2.35
C ARG A 430 1.24 2.53 3.35
N ILE A 431 0.32 3.48 3.20
CA ILE A 431 0.12 4.59 4.15
C ILE A 431 -1.33 4.63 4.63
N PHE A 432 -1.58 5.42 5.68
CA PHE A 432 -2.92 5.88 6.05
C PHE A 432 -2.84 7.39 6.32
N LEU A 433 -3.99 8.08 6.37
CA LEU A 433 -4.01 9.52 6.66
C LEU A 433 -4.26 9.83 8.13
N VAL A 434 -5.20 9.12 8.74
CA VAL A 434 -5.60 9.33 10.13
C VAL A 434 -5.86 7.97 10.77
N ASP A 435 -5.31 7.77 11.96
CA ASP A 435 -5.59 6.64 12.83
C ASP A 435 -6.19 7.14 14.14
N THR A 436 -7.49 6.87 14.29
CA THR A 436 -8.29 7.17 15.48
C THR A 436 -8.67 5.90 16.25
N LEU A 437 -8.21 4.72 15.81
CA LEU A 437 -8.54 3.42 16.41
C LEU A 437 -7.44 2.92 17.33
N SER A 438 -6.18 3.03 16.92
CA SER A 438 -5.02 2.54 17.67
C SER A 438 -4.92 3.13 19.07
N GLY A 439 -5.31 4.39 19.25
CA GLY A 439 -5.21 5.09 20.52
C GLY A 439 -6.42 4.96 21.44
N ARG A 440 -7.40 4.11 21.12
CA ARG A 440 -8.52 3.80 22.01
C ARG A 440 -8.09 2.74 23.03
N GLU A 441 -8.38 3.00 24.30
CA GLU A 441 -8.09 2.09 25.42
C GLU A 441 -9.41 1.56 26.00
N ASN A 442 -9.40 0.34 26.54
CA ASN A 442 -10.53 -0.33 27.22
C ASN A 442 -11.71 -0.73 26.33
N THR A 443 -12.24 0.16 25.48
CA THR A 443 -13.39 -0.14 24.61
C THR A 443 -13.23 0.54 23.26
N LEU A 444 -13.69 -0.11 22.19
CA LEU A 444 -13.70 0.48 20.84
C LEU A 444 -14.66 1.68 20.72
N SER A 445 -15.65 1.82 21.61
CA SER A 445 -16.58 2.95 21.62
C SER A 445 -16.03 4.19 22.34
N SER A 446 -15.00 4.04 23.16
CA SER A 446 -14.35 5.16 23.85
C SER A 446 -13.67 6.12 22.87
N PRO A 447 -13.60 7.43 23.19
CA PRO A 447 -12.80 8.36 22.42
C PRO A 447 -11.31 7.97 22.51
N PRO A 448 -10.53 8.13 21.42
CA PRO A 448 -9.11 7.83 21.46
C PRO A 448 -8.38 8.80 22.38
N ARG A 449 -7.44 8.28 23.18
CA ARG A 449 -6.54 9.10 24.00
C ARG A 449 -5.44 9.75 23.16
N VAL A 450 -4.99 9.06 22.13
CA VAL A 450 -4.01 9.55 21.16
C VAL A 450 -4.53 9.28 19.76
N ILE A 451 -4.35 10.23 18.85
CA ILE A 451 -4.57 10.01 17.43
C ILE A 451 -3.26 10.21 16.69
N ARG A 452 -3.12 9.55 15.55
CA ARG A 452 -1.95 9.69 14.68
C ARG A 452 -2.40 10.16 13.30
N ILE A 453 -1.75 11.20 12.80
CA ILE A 453 -2.16 11.88 11.56
C ILE A 453 -0.93 12.01 10.66
N ALA A 454 -1.10 11.74 9.37
CA ALA A 454 -0.12 12.08 8.33
C ALA A 454 -0.04 13.62 8.21
N SER A 455 0.80 14.23 9.05
CA SER A 455 0.95 15.68 9.16
C SER A 455 1.73 16.26 7.99
N LYS A 456 2.57 15.47 7.32
CA LYS A 456 3.26 15.90 6.11
C LYS A 456 3.30 14.78 5.08
N ILE A 457 2.81 15.07 3.88
CA ILE A 457 2.97 14.21 2.72
C ILE A 457 3.70 15.01 1.63
N THR A 458 4.80 14.48 1.13
CA THR A 458 5.57 15.08 0.03
C THR A 458 5.75 14.05 -1.07
N ILE A 459 5.37 14.38 -2.30
CA ILE A 459 5.69 13.57 -3.47
C ILE A 459 6.88 14.24 -4.18
N SER A 460 8.04 13.59 -4.11
CA SER A 460 9.26 14.04 -4.79
C SER A 460 9.39 13.35 -6.14
N ILE A 461 9.56 14.14 -7.19
CA ILE A 461 9.71 13.68 -8.57
C ILE A 461 11.11 14.06 -9.04
N SER A 462 11.97 13.07 -9.21
CA SER A 462 13.35 13.27 -9.65
C SER A 462 13.47 13.08 -11.15
N LEU A 463 13.98 14.10 -11.85
CA LEU A 463 14.25 14.05 -13.29
C LEU A 463 15.53 13.26 -13.57
N VAL A 464 15.53 12.45 -14.63
CA VAL A 464 16.74 11.72 -15.06
C VAL A 464 17.71 12.72 -15.71
N PRO A 465 18.94 12.89 -15.18
CA PRO A 465 19.91 13.84 -15.72
C PRO A 465 20.24 13.57 -17.19
N GLY A 466 20.50 14.63 -17.95
CA GLY A 466 20.91 14.53 -19.36
C GLY A 466 19.80 14.07 -20.32
N THR A 467 18.55 13.92 -19.86
CA THR A 467 17.42 13.58 -20.74
C THR A 467 16.64 14.83 -21.14
N HIS A 468 16.59 15.14 -22.44
CA HIS A 468 15.77 16.25 -22.96
C HIS A 468 14.28 15.87 -23.12
N LYS A 469 13.86 14.71 -22.59
CA LYS A 469 12.55 14.08 -22.86
C LYS A 469 11.59 14.09 -21.66
N GLY A 470 11.93 14.77 -20.56
CA GLY A 470 11.09 14.80 -19.36
C GLY A 470 10.93 13.41 -18.72
N THR A 471 11.97 12.58 -18.82
CA THR A 471 12.02 11.26 -18.20
C THR A 471 12.25 11.42 -16.70
N VAL A 472 11.49 10.69 -15.89
CA VAL A 472 11.59 10.73 -14.43
C VAL A 472 11.99 9.38 -13.87
N TYR A 473 12.60 9.38 -12.70
CA TYR A 473 12.65 8.18 -11.85
C TYR A 473 11.29 7.94 -11.19
N PRO A 474 11.02 6.71 -10.67
CA PRO A 474 9.83 6.46 -9.88
C PRO A 474 9.67 7.52 -8.79
N PRO A 475 8.52 8.23 -8.71
CA PRO A 475 8.31 9.23 -7.67
C PRO A 475 8.44 8.62 -6.28
N LEU A 476 9.00 9.38 -5.34
CA LEU A 476 9.08 8.98 -3.94
C LEU A 476 8.00 9.71 -3.16
N MET A 477 7.20 8.98 -2.38
CA MET A 477 6.27 9.56 -1.43
C MET A 477 6.89 9.56 -0.03
N THR A 478 7.14 10.72 0.54
CA THR A 478 7.59 10.86 1.92
C THR A 478 6.40 11.18 2.81
N VAL A 479 6.25 10.45 3.92
CA VAL A 479 5.19 10.67 4.90
C VAL A 479 5.79 10.87 6.29
N GLU A 480 5.31 11.91 6.97
CA GLU A 480 5.54 12.19 8.37
C GLU A 480 4.21 12.07 9.11
N TYR A 481 4.22 11.34 10.21
CA TYR A 481 3.11 11.21 11.13
C TYR A 481 3.37 12.01 12.39
N THR A 482 2.31 12.67 12.89
CA THR A 482 2.30 13.35 14.18
C THR A 482 1.31 12.68 15.12
N ASP A 483 1.79 12.39 16.34
CA ASP A 483 1.03 11.85 17.45
C ASP A 483 0.43 13.00 18.27
N ILE A 484 -0.88 12.96 18.49
CA ILE A 484 -1.61 14.02 19.20
C ILE A 484 -2.36 13.42 20.38
N GLN A 485 -2.05 13.90 21.59
CA GLN A 485 -2.83 13.57 22.76
C GLN A 485 -4.16 14.34 22.75
N VAL A 486 -5.26 13.61 22.76
CA VAL A 486 -6.61 14.16 22.75
C VAL A 486 -6.97 14.60 24.18
N GLN A 487 -7.16 15.90 24.40
CA GLN A 487 -7.55 16.45 25.70
C GLN A 487 -8.79 17.32 25.58
N ASN A 488 -8.76 18.32 24.70
CA ASN A 488 -9.91 19.17 24.38
C ASN A 488 -10.08 19.27 22.86
N PRO A 489 -10.78 18.29 22.24
CA PRO A 489 -10.90 18.20 20.77
C PRO A 489 -11.42 19.47 20.10
N GLU A 490 -12.27 20.24 20.79
CA GLU A 490 -12.91 21.43 20.22
C GLU A 490 -11.96 22.62 20.07
N SER A 491 -10.95 22.72 20.94
CA SER A 491 -9.96 23.81 20.89
C SER A 491 -8.62 23.38 20.29
N GLN A 492 -8.38 22.08 20.11
CA GLN A 492 -7.12 21.55 19.58
C GLN A 492 -7.12 21.60 18.05
N THR A 493 -6.03 22.12 17.47
CA THR A 493 -5.78 22.09 16.04
C THR A 493 -4.47 21.39 15.71
N VAL A 494 -4.37 20.84 14.50
CA VAL A 494 -3.17 20.22 13.94
C VAL A 494 -2.82 20.87 12.61
N LYS A 495 -1.54 21.16 12.40
CA LYS A 495 -1.01 21.59 11.11
C LYS A 495 -0.75 20.38 10.23
N VAL A 496 -1.29 20.41 9.03
CA VAL A 496 -1.04 19.39 8.00
C VAL A 496 -0.50 20.05 6.74
N PHE A 497 0.38 19.33 6.05
CA PHE A 497 1.12 19.78 4.88
C PHE A 497 1.03 18.73 3.77
N PHE A 498 0.74 19.17 2.57
CA PHE A 498 0.83 18.35 1.36
C PHE A 498 1.63 19.10 0.31
N SER A 499 2.62 18.45 -0.30
CA SER A 499 3.46 19.07 -1.31
C SER A 499 3.86 18.12 -2.42
N VAL A 500 4.10 18.67 -3.61
CA VAL A 500 4.71 17.97 -4.75
C VAL A 500 5.91 18.77 -5.20
N GLN A 501 7.07 18.13 -5.21
CA GLN A 501 8.36 18.78 -5.42
C GLN A 501 9.10 18.11 -6.58
N TYR A 502 9.83 18.92 -7.35
CA TYR A 502 10.65 18.45 -8.46
C TYR A 502 12.13 18.60 -8.11
N GLU A 503 12.87 17.51 -8.20
CA GLU A 503 14.30 17.47 -7.97
C GLU A 503 15.05 17.22 -9.28
N MET A 504 16.10 18.01 -9.51
CA MET A 504 16.99 17.84 -10.65
C MET A 504 18.41 18.12 -10.20
N ASN A 505 19.37 17.27 -10.60
CA ASN A 505 20.78 17.58 -10.41
C ASN A 505 21.15 18.76 -11.33
N GLN A 506 21.44 19.91 -10.73
CA GLN A 506 21.77 21.14 -11.45
C GLN A 506 23.28 21.33 -11.68
N ALA A 507 24.14 20.39 -11.25
CA ALA A 507 25.59 20.56 -11.36
C ALA A 507 26.05 20.90 -12.79
N ASP A 508 25.49 20.21 -13.79
CA ASP A 508 25.80 20.48 -15.20
C ASP A 508 25.27 21.85 -15.65
N SER A 509 24.07 22.24 -15.20
CA SER A 509 23.47 23.54 -15.53
C SER A 509 24.24 24.70 -14.91
N VAL A 510 24.70 24.56 -13.67
CA VAL A 510 25.55 25.55 -13.00
C VAL A 510 26.87 25.69 -13.76
N THR A 511 27.53 24.57 -14.08
CA THR A 511 28.79 24.57 -14.85
C THR A 511 28.60 25.24 -16.22
N GLN A 512 27.51 24.94 -16.92
CA GLN A 512 27.20 25.57 -18.22
C GLN A 512 26.91 27.07 -18.09
N THR A 513 26.21 27.48 -17.03
CA THR A 513 25.92 28.89 -16.76
C THR A 513 27.19 29.65 -16.43
N ASP A 514 28.10 29.07 -15.63
CA ASP A 514 29.39 29.67 -15.28
C ASP A 514 30.26 29.86 -16.53
N VAL A 515 30.32 28.85 -17.41
CA VAL A 515 31.03 28.96 -18.70
C VAL A 515 30.40 30.06 -19.57
N ALA A 516 29.08 30.11 -19.68
CA ALA A 516 28.39 31.12 -20.46
C ALA A 516 28.62 32.54 -19.92
N LEU A 517 28.56 32.73 -18.59
CA LEU A 517 28.87 34.00 -17.93
C LEU A 517 30.32 34.41 -18.17
N GLY A 518 31.27 33.47 -18.13
CA GLY A 518 32.68 33.74 -18.45
C GLY A 518 32.88 34.20 -19.89
N VAL A 519 32.26 33.52 -20.86
CA VAL A 519 32.34 33.88 -22.29
C VAL A 519 31.67 35.22 -22.58
N LEU A 520 30.44 35.42 -22.09
CA LEU A 520 29.70 36.67 -22.28
C LEU A 520 30.38 37.85 -21.59
N GLY A 521 30.94 37.64 -20.39
CA GLY A 521 31.75 38.64 -19.70
C GLY A 521 33.00 39.02 -20.50
N GLY A 522 33.73 38.04 -21.03
CA GLY A 522 34.89 38.28 -21.91
C GLY A 522 34.53 39.06 -23.18
N LEU A 523 33.44 38.66 -23.86
CA LEU A 523 32.93 39.35 -25.04
C LEU A 523 32.49 40.79 -24.71
N ALA A 524 31.86 41.01 -23.56
CA ALA A 524 31.46 42.36 -23.12
C ALA A 524 32.67 43.27 -22.90
N VAL A 525 33.76 42.75 -22.29
CA VAL A 525 35.02 43.50 -22.12
C VAL A 525 35.63 43.83 -23.48
N LEU A 526 35.77 42.85 -24.38
CA LEU A 526 36.30 43.09 -25.73
C LEU A 526 35.47 44.12 -26.51
N TRP A 527 34.14 44.02 -26.43
CA TRP A 527 33.22 44.98 -27.03
C TRP A 527 33.37 46.38 -26.44
N SER A 528 33.54 46.49 -25.12
CA SER A 528 33.77 47.78 -24.45
C SER A 528 35.09 48.41 -24.87
N LEU A 529 36.15 47.61 -25.03
CA LEU A 529 37.46 48.06 -25.51
C LEU A 529 37.38 48.53 -26.96
N LEU A 530 36.69 47.79 -27.84
CA LEU A 530 36.47 48.18 -29.23
C LEU A 530 35.67 49.49 -29.33
N LYS A 531 34.60 49.64 -28.55
CA LYS A 531 33.82 50.89 -28.46
C LYS A 531 34.68 52.06 -27.98
N THR A 532 35.49 51.84 -26.94
CA THR A 532 36.37 52.86 -26.37
C THR A 532 37.47 53.26 -27.36
N ALA A 533 38.08 52.29 -28.05
CA ALA A 533 39.09 52.54 -29.09
C ALA A 533 38.49 53.27 -30.31
N ALA A 534 37.28 52.88 -30.74
CA ALA A 534 36.57 53.54 -31.82
C ALA A 534 36.19 55.00 -31.47
N TRP A 535 35.75 55.25 -30.24
CA TRP A 535 35.49 56.61 -29.74
C TRP A 535 36.79 57.43 -29.66
N LYS A 536 37.86 56.84 -29.14
CA LYS A 536 39.16 57.49 -29.04
C LYS A 536 39.75 57.86 -30.41
N ARG A 537 39.61 56.98 -31.42
CA ARG A 537 39.99 57.29 -32.82
C ARG A 537 39.23 58.50 -33.38
N ARG A 538 37.95 58.70 -33.03
CA ARG A 538 37.17 59.88 -33.47
C ARG A 538 37.63 61.20 -32.84
N ILE A 539 38.31 61.15 -31.69
CA ILE A 539 38.74 62.35 -30.93
C ILE A 539 40.21 62.71 -31.21
N GLY A 540 40.96 61.89 -31.95
CA GLY A 540 42.29 62.28 -32.45
C GLY A 540 43.42 62.35 -31.40
N SER A 541 43.27 61.70 -30.24
CA SER A 541 44.28 61.72 -29.16
C SER A 541 45.25 60.52 -29.26
N GLN A 542 46.58 60.79 -29.22
CA GLN A 542 47.65 59.79 -29.46
C GLN A 542 48.27 59.12 -28.21
N VAL A 543 47.83 59.39 -26.97
CA VAL A 543 48.48 58.81 -25.76
C VAL A 543 47.50 57.98 -24.91
N ILE A 544 47.91 56.79 -24.46
CA ILE A 544 47.16 55.94 -23.51
C ILE A 544 47.51 56.41 -22.10
N ASP A 545 46.64 57.21 -21.49
CA ASP A 545 46.75 57.56 -20.08
C ASP A 545 45.99 56.52 -19.23
N LEU A 546 46.68 55.91 -18.27
CA LEU A 546 46.18 54.79 -17.45
C LEU A 546 45.23 55.25 -16.33
N GLN A 547 44.91 56.54 -16.26
CA GLN A 547 44.15 57.18 -15.19
C GLN A 547 42.63 57.23 -15.40
N VAL A 548 42.07 56.40 -16.29
CA VAL A 548 40.61 56.24 -16.47
C VAL A 548 40.16 54.84 -16.04
N ARG A 549 40.55 54.44 -14.82
CA ARG A 549 39.92 53.33 -14.12
C ARG A 549 39.00 53.97 -13.06
N CYS A 550 37.70 53.65 -13.11
CA CYS A 550 36.61 54.14 -12.25
C CYS A 550 35.87 55.43 -12.67
N ARG A 551 35.07 55.36 -13.75
CA ARG A 551 33.75 56.02 -13.75
C ARG A 551 32.67 54.98 -14.07
N LEU A 552 32.01 54.51 -13.01
CA LEU A 552 30.76 53.76 -13.07
C LEU A 552 29.71 54.57 -13.86
N PRO A 553 28.84 53.93 -14.66
CA PRO A 553 27.73 54.62 -15.29
C PRO A 553 26.74 55.08 -14.21
N LYS A 554 26.56 56.40 -14.08
CA LYS A 554 25.43 56.97 -13.34
C LYS A 554 24.14 56.57 -14.06
N ILE A 555 23.39 55.65 -13.45
CA ILE A 555 22.00 55.37 -13.79
C ILE A 555 21.22 56.68 -13.58
N ARG A 556 20.69 57.23 -14.68
CA ARG A 556 19.79 58.39 -14.65
C ARG A 556 18.42 57.87 -14.19
N ARG A 557 18.03 58.18 -12.95
CA ARG A 557 16.61 58.12 -12.56
C ARG A 557 15.87 59.18 -13.36
N THR A 558 15.01 58.77 -14.27
CA THR A 558 13.89 59.57 -14.75
C THR A 558 12.83 59.55 -13.67
N THR A 559 12.41 60.74 -13.24
CA THR A 559 11.17 60.96 -12.47
C THR A 559 9.95 60.47 -13.21
#